data_AF-A0A7C5U0X1-F1
#
_entry.id   AF-A0A7C5U0X1-F1
#
_cell.length_a   1.000
_cell.length_b   1.000
_cell.length_c   1.000
_cell.angle_alpha   90.00
_cell.angle_beta   90.00
_cell.angle_gamma   90.00
#
_symmetry.space_group_name_H-M   'P 1'
#
loop_
_entity.id
_entity.type
_entity.pdbx_description
1 polymer ?
#
loop_
_entity_poly.entity_id
_entity_poly.type
_entity_poly.pdbx_seq_one_letter_code
_entity_poly.pdbx_strand_id
1 'polypeptide(L)' 'MSLIKKFFSDKKNINILAFMILIVSSITFLALSVSYMLIDKPIVSLLSFVIGIILLSSALGIQRSFSCE' A
#
# COMPACT_ATOMS: atom_id res chain seq x y z
N MET A 1 -25.49 12.04 -14.06
CA MET A 1 -24.10 12.03 -13.55
C MET A 1 -23.78 10.60 -13.10
N SER A 2 -22.84 9.90 -13.74
CA SER A 2 -22.52 8.49 -13.44
C SER A 2 -22.18 8.28 -11.95
N LEU A 3 -22.67 7.20 -11.33
CA LEU A 3 -22.40 6.83 -9.94
C LEU A 3 -20.89 6.81 -9.62
N ILE A 4 -20.07 6.42 -10.60
CA ILE A 4 -18.61 6.41 -10.52
C ILE A 4 -18.07 7.83 -10.27
N LYS A 5 -18.59 8.85 -10.97
CA LYS A 5 -18.17 10.25 -10.76
C LYS A 5 -18.55 10.77 -9.37
N LYS A 6 -19.68 10.30 -8.81
CA LYS A 6 -20.09 10.67 -7.45
C LYS A 6 -19.21 9.99 -6.40
N PHE A 7 -18.86 8.71 -6.62
CA PHE A 7 -17.97 7.95 -5.74
C PHE A 7 -16.56 8.53 -5.66
N PHE A 8 -15.99 8.94 -6.80
CA PHE A 8 -14.70 9.66 -6.86
C PHE A 8 -14.79 11.14 -6.46
N SER A 9 -15.99 11.70 -6.28
CA SER A 9 -16.13 13.07 -5.77
C SER A 9 -16.00 13.12 -4.25
N ASP A 10 -16.25 12.01 -3.57
CA ASP A 10 -16.10 11.89 -2.12
C ASP A 10 -14.64 11.63 -1.75
N LYS A 11 -14.00 12.65 -1.15
CA LYS A 11 -12.61 12.60 -0.66
C LYS A 11 -12.35 11.39 0.26
N LYS A 12 -13.37 11.00 1.06
CA LYS A 12 -13.35 9.81 1.91
C LYS A 12 -13.14 8.52 1.11
N ASN A 13 -13.87 8.35 0.02
CA ASN A 13 -13.80 7.15 -0.82
C ASN A 13 -12.46 7.05 -1.56
N ILE A 14 -11.91 8.18 -2.03
CA ILE A 14 -10.58 8.23 -2.64
C ILE A 14 -9.50 7.78 -1.64
N ASN A 15 -9.55 8.31 -0.41
CA ASN A 15 -8.57 7.97 0.61
C ASN A 15 -8.66 6.50 1.05
N ILE A 16 -9.87 5.93 1.16
CA ILE A 16 -10.07 4.50 1.43
C ILE A 16 -9.48 3.65 0.29
N LEU A 17 -9.74 4.02 -0.96
CA LEU A 17 -9.19 3.34 -2.12
C LEU A 17 -7.66 3.39 -2.12
N ALA A 18 -7.07 4.56 -1.84
CA ALA A 18 -5.63 4.74 -1.74
C ALA A 18 -5.03 3.87 -0.63
N PHE A 19 -5.67 3.82 0.55
CA PHE A 19 -5.25 2.93 1.64
C PHE A 19 -5.25 1.46 1.21
N MET A 20 -6.32 0.98 0.57
CA MET A 20 -6.41 -0.41 0.10
C MET A 20 -5.32 -0.74 -0.91
N ILE A 21 -5.04 0.17 -1.87
CA ILE A 21 -3.98 -0.01 -2.87
C ILE A 21 -2.61 -0.10 -2.20
N LEU A 22 -2.33 0.74 -1.20
CA LEU A 22 -1.05 0.73 -0.48
C LEU A 22 -0.84 -0.55 0.32
N ILE A 23 -1.89 -1.06 0.98
CA ILE A 23 -1.82 -2.33 1.73
C ILE A 23 -1.55 -3.50 0.79
N VAL A 24 -2.30 -3.64 -0.32
CA VAL A 24 -2.09 -4.72 -1.28
C VAL A 24 -0.70 -4.66 -1.90
N SER A 25 -0.23 -3.45 -2.24
CA SER A 25 1.11 -3.26 -2.80
C SER A 25 2.19 -3.63 -1.79
N SER A 26 2.05 -3.20 -0.53
CA SER A 26 2.98 -3.53 0.55
C SER A 26 3.10 -5.05 0.74
N ILE A 27 1.98 -5.76 0.83
CA ILE A 27 1.95 -7.22 0.97
C ILE A 27 2.65 -7.90 -0.21
N THR A 28 2.42 -7.41 -1.43
CA THR A 28 3.05 -7.95 -2.65
C THR A 28 4.57 -7.80 -2.60
N PHE A 29 5.08 -6.63 -2.22
CA PHE A 29 6.53 -6.38 -2.10
C PHE A 29 7.18 -7.16 -0.94
N LEU A 30 6.46 -7.39 0.16
CA LEU A 30 6.92 -8.25 1.25
C LEU A 30 6.99 -9.72 0.81
N ALA A 31 5.98 -10.22 0.10
CA ALA A 31 5.98 -11.58 -0.44
C ALA A 31 7.09 -11.78 -1.49
N LEU A 32 7.30 -10.79 -2.36
CA LEU A 32 8.40 -10.77 -3.31
C LEU A 32 9.75 -10.77 -2.60
N SER A 33 9.91 -10.05 -1.49
CA SER A 33 11.15 -10.05 -0.71
C SER A 33 11.51 -11.46 -0.23
N VAL A 34 10.54 -12.19 0.33
CA VAL A 34 10.75 -13.60 0.76
C VAL A 34 11.10 -14.47 -0.45
N SER A 35 10.40 -14.29 -1.57
CA SER A 35 10.65 -15.04 -2.80
C SER A 35 12.06 -14.79 -3.36
N TYR A 36 12.53 -13.53 -3.34
CA TYR A 36 13.87 -13.16 -3.79
C TYR A 36 14.98 -13.68 -2.89
N MET A 37 14.70 -13.82 -1.59
CA MET A 37 15.62 -14.45 -0.65
C MET A 37 15.79 -15.94 -0.95
N LEU A 38 14.73 -16.63 -1.36
CA LEU A 38 14.76 -18.05 -1.73
C LEU A 38 15.50 -18.35 -3.04
N ILE A 39 15.66 -17.36 -3.93
CA ILE A 39 16.38 -17.51 -5.20
C ILE A 39 17.75 -16.80 -5.20
N ASP A 40 18.35 -16.65 -4.01
CA ASP A 40 19.70 -16.10 -3.80
C ASP A 40 19.93 -14.71 -4.43
N LYS A 41 18.89 -13.86 -4.42
CA LYS A 41 18.97 -12.45 -4.85
C LYS A 41 18.83 -11.50 -3.65
N PRO A 42 19.84 -11.44 -2.75
CA PRO A 42 19.72 -10.74 -1.47
C PRO A 42 19.50 -9.23 -1.62
N ILE A 43 20.13 -8.60 -2.61
CA ILE A 43 19.99 -7.15 -2.86
C ILE A 43 18.56 -6.82 -3.30
N VAL A 44 17.99 -7.63 -4.20
CA VAL A 44 16.62 -7.43 -4.70
C VAL A 44 15.60 -7.73 -3.59
N SER A 45 15.86 -8.75 -2.77
CA SER A 45 15.06 -9.05 -1.58
C SER A 45 15.03 -7.88 -0.60
N LEU A 46 16.19 -7.28 -0.31
CA LEU A 46 16.30 -6.12 0.58
C LEU A 46 15.55 -4.91 0.02
N LEU A 47 15.71 -4.60 -1.28
CA LEU A 47 14.99 -3.51 -1.92
C LEU A 47 13.47 -3.71 -1.86
N SER A 48 13.00 -4.92 -2.19
CA SER A 48 11.59 -5.27 -2.12
C SER A 48 11.04 -5.17 -0.69
N PHE A 49 11.83 -5.57 0.31
CA PHE A 49 11.47 -5.44 1.72
C PHE A 49 11.30 -3.97 2.12
N VAL A 50 12.30 -3.13 1.81
CA VAL A 50 12.28 -1.70 2.14
C VAL A 50 11.08 -1.01 1.50
N ILE A 51 10.79 -1.30 0.22
CA ILE A 51 9.61 -0.76 -0.47
C ILE A 51 8.32 -1.21 0.24
N GLY A 52 8.21 -2.49 0.58
CA GLY A 52 7.05 -3.03 1.30
C GLY A 52 6.80 -2.32 2.63
N ILE A 53 7.85 -2.07 3.42
CA ILE A 53 7.76 -1.37 4.71
C ILE A 53 7.42 0.11 4.56
N ILE A 54 7.98 0.80 3.55
CA ILE A 54 7.63 2.21 3.27
C ILE A 54 6.14 2.32 2.94
N LEU A 55 5.65 1.47 2.05
CA LEU A 55 4.23 1.46 1.66
C LEU A 55 3.31 1.16 2.84
N LEU A 56 3.70 0.22 3.71
CA LEU A 56 2.96 -0.09 4.94
C LEU A 56 2.91 1.12 5.89
N SER A 57 4.04 1.79 6.06
CA SER A 57 4.15 2.98 6.90
C SER A 57 3.27 4.12 6.37
N SER A 58 3.25 4.32 5.05
CA SER A 58 2.35 5.28 4.40
C SER A 58 0.88 4.92 4.58
N ALA A 59 0.51 3.64 4.45
CA ALA A 59 -0.86 3.18 4.68
C ALA A 59 -1.32 3.45 6.11
N LEU A 60 -0.47 3.15 7.10
CA LEU A 60 -0.73 3.43 8.51
C LEU A 60 -0.88 4.94 8.77
N GLY A 61 -0.11 5.79 8.07
CA GLY A 61 -0.27 7.24 8.12
C GLY A 61 -1.66 7.71 7.68
N ILE A 62 -2.16 7.16 6.57
CA ILE A 62 -3.52 7.47 6.07
C ILE A 62 -4.59 7.01 7.06
N GLN A 63 -4.46 5.80 7.62
CA GLN A 63 -5.39 5.30 8.63
C GLN A 63 -5.42 6.18 9.88
N ARG A 64 -4.26 6.71 10.30
CA ARG A 64 -4.16 7.60 11.46
C ARG A 64 -4.82 8.95 11.19
N SER A 65 -4.66 9.52 10.00
CA SER A 65 -5.39 10.73 9.60
C SER A 65 -6.91 10.56 9.65
N PHE A 66 -7.43 9.37 9.33
CA PHE A 66 -8.86 9.07 9.46
C PHE A 66 -9.35 8.89 10.90
N SER A 67 -8.50 8.38 11.80
CA SER A 67 -8.88 8.13 13.19
C SER A 67 -8.88 9.39 14.05
N CYS A 68 -8.30 10.50 13.56
CA CYS A 68 -8.21 11.78 14.25
C CYS A 68 -9.13 12.87 13.66
N GLU A 69 -9.90 12.57 12.61
CA GLU A 69 -11.06 13.36 12.15
C GLU A 69 -12.33 12.93 12.89
#